data_AF-A0A4V0K9H7-F1
#
_entry.id   AF-A0A4V0K9H7-F1
#
_cell.length_a   1.000
_cell.length_b   1.000
_cell.length_c   1.000
_cell.angle_alpha   90.00
_cell.angle_beta   90.00
_cell.angle_gamma   90.00
#
_symmetry.space_group_name_H-M   'P 1'
#
loop_
_entity.id
_entity.type
_entity.pdbx_description
1 polymer ?
#
loop_
_entity_poly.entity_id
_entity_poly.type
_entity_poly.pdbx_seq_one_letter_code
_entity_poly.pdbx_strand_id
1 'polypeptide(L)'
;MSTYGALLKVTTFGESHGIGIGCVIDGFLPNITINFEEIQKQLNRRKPNQSKLTSNRNEPDKLIVLSGFDDNKTLGTPIAFLIKNEDVKKELYSNFINIPRPGHGDYTYFMKYNVKNKSGSSRFSGRETATRVAAGACIEQWLKSYYNIQIISYVYAVGNIKIPKRVNEMFEKNPPSRELIDTYGCVKYNEGKKIFMDYFNNIYDLDGVLISSEKDENEEKDISNYDEPTKNIQCNNKTVSEHDTEWVSLQTRCPHPYTAVQMCSCILKIKNNGDSIGGIATCVIQNVPIGIGEPIFDKLESELGKIILSIPAIKGIEFGTGFNGTYMLGSEHNDLFIPLEKVDTKNSCFKEEKKYISSNPNDDKKIDQNLCENEYEEKKISNKYCTTPNKHKLLITKSNNCGGILAGISTGNNIIFRSAIKPVSSIQIEKETSDFEGNLCTLRVKGMHDCCILPRLPPVIEASSSIVVGDMILRQVSKYGDKNLPSISSYTKFDNEEN
;
A
#
# COMPACT_ATOMS: atom_id res chain seq x y z
N MET A 1 13.07 7.73 19.47
CA MET A 1 13.41 6.31 19.63
C MET A 1 13.48 5.69 18.24
N SER A 2 14.42 4.78 18.00
CA SER A 2 14.68 4.21 16.66
C SER A 2 14.29 2.74 16.54
N THR A 3 13.66 2.19 17.58
CA THR A 3 13.25 0.79 17.69
C THR A 3 11.75 0.70 17.88
N TYR A 4 11.11 -0.23 17.19
CA TYR A 4 9.71 -0.60 17.35
C TYR A 4 9.59 -2.10 17.68
N GLY A 5 8.57 -2.49 18.44
CA GLY A 5 8.26 -3.88 18.81
C GLY A 5 8.71 -4.29 20.21
N ALA A 6 8.21 -5.42 20.73
CA ALA A 6 8.54 -5.93 22.06
C ALA A 6 9.29 -7.27 22.05
N LEU A 7 8.80 -8.28 21.33
CA LEU A 7 9.49 -9.55 21.13
C LEU A 7 10.20 -9.57 19.78
N LEU A 8 9.51 -9.13 18.72
CA LEU A 8 10.10 -8.87 17.41
C LEU A 8 10.41 -7.38 17.30
N LYS A 9 11.69 -7.03 17.38
CA LYS A 9 12.14 -5.63 17.40
C LYS A 9 12.78 -5.24 16.08
N VAL A 10 12.34 -4.13 15.50
CA VAL A 10 12.97 -3.53 14.33
C VAL A 10 13.60 -2.20 14.74
N THR A 11 14.93 -2.11 14.60
CA THR A 11 15.70 -0.89 14.85
C THR A 11 16.20 -0.31 13.53
N THR A 12 15.98 0.97 13.27
CA THR A 12 16.42 1.64 12.03
C THR A 12 17.53 2.65 12.30
N PHE A 13 18.52 2.73 11.40
CA PHE A 13 19.67 3.63 11.51
C PHE A 13 20.03 4.28 10.17
N GLY A 14 20.85 5.33 10.26
CA GLY A 14 21.38 6.07 9.11
C GLY A 14 20.52 7.27 8.69
N GLU A 15 21.18 8.18 7.99
CA GLU A 15 20.64 9.44 7.51
C GLU A 15 20.50 9.43 5.99
N SER A 16 19.56 10.23 5.48
CA SER A 16 19.32 10.35 4.03
C SER A 16 20.50 10.80 3.18
N HIS A 17 21.53 11.42 3.78
CA HIS A 17 22.74 11.90 3.10
C HIS A 17 24.03 11.29 3.69
N GLY A 18 23.89 10.26 4.53
CA GLY A 18 25.00 9.43 4.98
C GLY A 18 25.41 8.41 3.91
N ILE A 19 26.37 7.55 4.23
CA ILE A 19 26.85 6.47 3.35
C ILE A 19 25.72 5.47 3.02
N GLY A 20 24.81 5.25 3.96
CA GLY A 20 23.67 4.37 3.79
C GLY A 20 22.72 4.45 4.98
N ILE A 21 21.64 3.71 4.86
CA ILE A 21 20.62 3.48 5.88
C ILE A 21 20.50 1.97 6.11
N GLY A 22 20.04 1.55 7.28
CA GLY A 22 19.87 0.13 7.54
C GLY A 22 18.90 -0.16 8.67
N CYS A 23 18.65 -1.44 8.86
CA CYS A 23 17.86 -1.93 9.97
C CYS A 23 18.44 -3.20 10.58
N VAL A 24 18.10 -3.41 11.85
CA VAL A 24 18.32 -4.65 12.59
C VAL A 24 16.96 -5.20 13.00
N ILE A 25 16.70 -6.47 12.69
CA ILE A 25 15.54 -7.24 13.14
C ILE A 25 16.04 -8.20 14.22
N ASP A 26 15.58 -8.01 15.45
CA ASP A 26 15.92 -8.82 16.62
C ASP A 26 14.69 -9.59 17.10
N GLY A 27 14.90 -10.81 17.60
CA GLY A 27 13.83 -11.73 18.00
C GLY A 27 13.07 -12.40 16.84
N PHE A 28 13.65 -12.41 15.63
CA PHE A 28 13.08 -13.17 14.49
C PHE A 28 13.36 -14.67 14.63
N LEU A 29 12.49 -15.50 14.05
CA LEU A 29 12.54 -16.96 14.21
C LEU A 29 13.74 -17.59 13.47
N PRO A 30 14.36 -18.66 14.00
CA PRO A 30 15.36 -19.45 13.28
C PRO A 30 14.72 -20.38 12.25
N ASN A 31 15.53 -20.84 11.30
CA ASN A 31 15.19 -21.82 10.26
C ASN A 31 14.00 -21.42 9.36
N ILE A 32 13.84 -20.11 9.10
CA ILE A 32 12.90 -19.60 8.11
C ILE A 32 13.67 -19.33 6.81
N THR A 33 13.23 -19.91 5.71
CA THR A 33 13.76 -19.63 4.37
C THR A 33 13.26 -18.26 3.90
N ILE A 34 14.17 -17.36 3.54
CA ILE A 34 13.90 -16.02 3.07
C ILE A 34 14.35 -15.85 1.61
N ASN A 35 13.45 -15.40 0.76
CA ASN A 35 13.77 -14.97 -0.59
C ASN A 35 14.15 -13.48 -0.60
N PHE A 36 15.43 -13.19 -0.83
CA PHE A 36 15.94 -11.82 -0.89
C PHE A 36 15.45 -11.05 -2.11
N GLU A 37 15.11 -11.72 -3.22
CA GLU A 37 14.55 -11.07 -4.41
C GLU A 37 13.16 -10.50 -4.12
N GLU A 38 12.37 -11.18 -3.28
CA GLU A 38 11.06 -10.67 -2.89
C GLU A 38 11.20 -9.41 -2.02
N ILE A 39 12.20 -9.34 -1.14
CA ILE A 39 12.52 -8.12 -0.40
C ILE A 39 12.93 -7.00 -1.38
N GLN A 40 13.77 -7.31 -2.36
CA GLN A 40 14.18 -6.34 -3.37
C GLN A 40 13.00 -5.84 -4.22
N LYS A 41 12.03 -6.70 -4.57
CA LYS A 41 10.80 -6.28 -5.27
C LYS A 41 10.01 -5.28 -4.44
N GLN A 42 9.88 -5.48 -3.12
CA GLN A 42 9.21 -4.52 -2.24
C GLN A 42 9.97 -3.18 -2.15
N LEU A 43 11.30 -3.22 -2.07
CA LEU A 43 12.14 -2.01 -2.14
C LEU A 43 11.96 -1.27 -3.47
N ASN A 44 11.92 -2.01 -4.58
CA ASN A 44 11.68 -1.47 -5.91
C ASN A 44 10.30 -0.79 -5.99
N ARG A 45 9.25 -1.36 -5.39
CA ARG A 45 7.90 -0.74 -5.30
C ARG A 45 7.90 0.57 -4.50
N ARG A 46 8.83 0.77 -3.57
CA ARG A 46 8.95 2.01 -2.77
C ARG A 46 9.84 3.07 -3.41
N LYS A 47 10.76 2.65 -4.28
CA LYS A 47 11.82 3.48 -4.87
C LYS A 47 11.29 4.81 -5.45
N PRO A 48 12.00 5.94 -5.27
CA PRO A 48 11.71 7.17 -6.04
C PRO A 48 11.96 6.96 -7.55
N ASN A 49 11.52 7.91 -8.36
CA ASN A 49 11.75 7.94 -9.81
C ASN A 49 11.19 6.71 -10.57
N GLN A 50 10.05 6.18 -10.10
CA GLN A 50 9.30 5.16 -10.87
C GLN A 50 8.55 5.78 -12.05
N SER A 51 8.32 7.09 -12.00
CA SER A 51 7.59 7.84 -13.02
C SER A 51 7.84 9.35 -12.89
N LYS A 52 7.40 10.10 -13.92
CA LYS A 52 7.31 11.57 -13.88
C LYS A 52 6.49 12.12 -12.71
N LEU A 53 5.72 11.31 -11.97
CA LEU A 53 4.97 11.78 -10.79
C LEU A 53 5.82 11.91 -9.52
N THR A 54 6.94 11.19 -9.48
CA THR A 54 7.80 11.09 -8.30
C THR A 54 9.11 11.87 -8.47
N SER A 55 9.86 12.06 -7.39
CA SER A 55 11.15 12.73 -7.37
C SER A 55 12.13 11.99 -8.28
N ASN A 56 12.99 12.73 -8.98
CA ASN A 56 13.98 12.15 -9.90
C ASN A 56 15.22 11.58 -9.21
N ARG A 57 15.15 11.32 -7.90
CA ARG A 57 16.25 10.70 -7.17
C ARG A 57 16.46 9.28 -7.70
N ASN A 58 17.65 8.96 -8.18
CA ASN A 58 17.95 7.65 -8.71
C ASN A 58 18.68 6.80 -7.67
N GLU A 59 17.95 6.39 -6.64
CA GLU A 59 18.47 5.47 -5.62
C GLU A 59 18.13 4.04 -6.03
N PRO A 60 19.08 3.13 -6.29
CA PRO A 60 18.74 1.77 -6.71
C PRO A 60 18.14 0.93 -5.58
N ASP A 61 18.30 1.37 -4.33
CA ASP A 61 17.79 0.68 -3.13
C ASP A 61 18.19 -0.79 -3.07
N LYS A 62 19.46 -1.08 -3.40
CA LYS A 62 19.99 -2.44 -3.36
C LYS A 62 20.10 -2.91 -1.92
N LEU A 63 19.48 -4.05 -1.63
CA LEU A 63 19.60 -4.74 -0.36
C LEU A 63 21.01 -5.33 -0.20
N ILE A 64 21.66 -5.05 0.93
CA ILE A 64 22.89 -5.72 1.37
C ILE A 64 22.57 -6.44 2.67
N VAL A 65 22.75 -7.76 2.69
CA VAL A 65 22.59 -8.60 3.88
C VAL A 65 23.90 -8.62 4.65
N LEU A 66 23.87 -8.27 5.94
CA LEU A 66 25.06 -8.18 6.78
C LEU A 66 25.16 -9.33 7.80
N SER A 67 24.04 -9.82 8.32
CA SER A 67 24.00 -10.87 9.35
C SER A 67 22.65 -11.56 9.43
N GLY A 68 22.58 -12.65 10.22
CA GLY A 68 21.34 -13.32 10.61
C GLY A 68 20.94 -14.50 9.73
N PHE A 69 21.78 -14.89 8.77
CA PHE A 69 21.52 -15.95 7.81
C PHE A 69 22.69 -16.90 7.65
N ASP A 70 22.36 -18.17 7.42
CA ASP A 70 23.21 -19.15 6.76
C ASP A 70 22.55 -19.45 5.40
N ASP A 71 23.25 -19.09 4.32
CA ASP A 71 22.66 -18.89 2.99
C ASP A 71 21.40 -18.01 3.01
N ASN A 72 20.23 -18.63 2.84
CA ASN A 72 18.93 -17.96 2.83
C ASN A 72 18.04 -18.38 4.02
N LYS A 73 18.58 -19.11 4.99
CA LYS A 73 17.86 -19.52 6.21
C LYS A 73 18.25 -18.66 7.38
N THR A 74 17.25 -18.21 8.14
CA THR A 74 17.49 -17.41 9.33
C THR A 74 18.14 -18.23 10.45
N LEU A 75 19.06 -17.61 11.18
CA LEU A 75 19.76 -18.26 12.30
C LEU A 75 19.06 -18.07 13.67
N GLY A 76 18.05 -17.21 13.74
CA GLY A 76 17.45 -16.75 15.00
C GLY A 76 18.26 -15.70 15.74
N THR A 77 19.47 -15.38 15.24
CA THR A 77 20.29 -14.24 15.67
C THR A 77 19.83 -12.95 14.96
N PRO A 78 20.24 -11.76 15.43
CA PRO A 78 19.87 -10.50 14.80
C PRO A 78 20.18 -10.45 13.29
N ILE A 79 19.16 -10.12 12.51
CA ILE A 79 19.25 -9.90 11.07
C ILE A 79 19.59 -8.43 10.81
N ALA A 80 20.64 -8.15 10.04
CA ALA A 80 21.01 -6.79 9.69
C ALA A 80 20.99 -6.58 8.17
N PHE A 81 20.32 -5.52 7.75
CA PHE A 81 20.27 -5.06 6.36
C PHE A 81 20.87 -3.66 6.22
N LEU A 82 21.55 -3.43 5.10
CA LEU A 82 22.11 -2.14 4.71
C LEU A 82 21.64 -1.79 3.30
N ILE A 83 21.33 -0.52 3.08
CA ILE A 83 21.00 0.06 1.78
C ILE A 83 21.89 1.29 1.61
N LYS A 84 22.77 1.28 0.60
CA LYS A 84 23.65 2.41 0.31
C LYS A 84 22.85 3.58 -0.27
N ASN A 85 23.30 4.81 0.03
CA ASN A 85 22.80 6.00 -0.66
C ASN A 85 23.77 6.33 -1.80
N GLU A 86 23.29 6.31 -3.05
CA GLU A 86 24.14 6.53 -4.23
C GLU A 86 23.91 7.90 -4.88
N ASP A 87 22.76 8.56 -4.63
CA ASP A 87 22.39 9.85 -5.24
C ASP A 87 22.45 11.00 -4.22
N VAL A 88 23.58 11.12 -3.51
CA VAL A 88 23.76 12.15 -2.47
C VAL A 88 24.24 13.47 -3.09
N LYS A 89 23.29 14.30 -3.55
CA LYS A 89 23.57 15.67 -4.03
C LYS A 89 23.64 16.67 -2.87
N LYS A 90 24.82 16.80 -2.26
CA LYS A 90 25.05 17.70 -1.11
C LYS A 90 24.83 19.19 -1.42
N GLU A 91 24.99 19.59 -2.68
CA GLU A 91 25.04 21.00 -3.10
C GLU A 91 23.67 21.69 -3.15
N LEU A 92 22.58 20.94 -3.37
CA LEU A 92 21.23 21.49 -3.58
C LEU A 92 20.55 22.04 -2.31
N TYR A 93 21.09 21.78 -1.11
CA TYR A 93 20.47 22.13 0.17
C TYR A 93 21.22 23.23 0.95
N SER A 94 22.33 23.73 0.42
CA SER A 94 23.20 24.73 1.05
C SER A 94 22.52 26.09 1.31
N ASN A 95 21.61 26.50 0.43
CA ASN A 95 21.00 27.84 0.46
C ASN A 95 19.89 28.03 1.51
N PHE A 96 19.44 26.97 2.20
CA PHE A 96 18.30 27.03 3.13
C PHE A 96 18.57 26.43 4.51
N ILE A 97 19.84 26.21 4.87
CA ILE A 97 20.22 25.63 6.18
C ILE A 97 19.69 26.48 7.35
N ASN A 98 19.50 27.78 7.13
CA ASN A 98 19.05 28.73 8.16
C ASN A 98 17.54 29.01 8.16
N ILE A 99 16.75 28.36 7.30
CA ILE A 99 15.30 28.58 7.23
C ILE A 99 14.59 27.24 7.48
N PRO A 100 13.84 27.07 8.59
CA PRO A 100 13.05 25.86 8.80
C PRO A 100 11.94 25.77 7.74
N ARG A 101 11.85 24.63 7.05
CA ARG A 101 10.83 24.46 6.00
C ARG A 101 9.45 24.30 6.64
N PRO A 102 8.44 25.11 6.27
CA PRO A 102 7.08 24.97 6.76
C PRO A 102 6.56 23.54 6.53
N GLY A 103 5.92 22.96 7.54
CA GLY A 103 5.40 21.59 7.50
C GLY A 103 6.45 20.48 7.64
N HIS A 104 7.75 20.79 7.70
CA HIS A 104 8.79 19.81 8.08
C HIS A 104 9.09 19.86 9.58
N GLY A 105 9.88 18.89 10.04
CA GLY A 105 10.36 18.81 11.42
C GLY A 105 11.62 19.64 11.70
N ASP A 106 12.02 20.55 10.81
CA ASP A 106 13.33 21.24 10.92
C ASP A 106 13.45 22.06 12.21
N TYR A 107 12.45 22.90 12.50
CA TYR A 107 12.43 23.72 13.70
C TYR A 107 12.31 22.89 14.98
N THR A 108 11.37 21.95 15.02
CA THR A 108 11.14 21.12 16.21
C THR A 108 12.31 20.20 16.50
N TYR A 109 13.00 19.70 15.46
CA TYR A 109 14.23 18.93 15.62
C TYR A 109 15.36 19.79 16.19
N PHE A 110 15.55 21.00 15.67
CA PHE A 110 16.53 21.94 16.19
C PHE A 110 16.24 22.28 17.66
N MET A 111 15.01 22.66 18.00
CA MET A 111 14.63 22.98 19.39
C MET A 111 14.79 21.80 20.35
N LYS A 112 14.57 20.57 19.86
CA LYS A 112 14.68 19.36 20.68
C LYS A 112 16.12 18.95 20.94
N TYR A 113 16.99 19.01 19.93
CA TYR A 113 18.32 18.43 19.97
C TYR A 113 19.45 19.44 19.93
N ASN A 114 19.15 20.72 19.71
CA ASN A 114 20.11 21.82 19.54
C ASN A 114 21.17 21.56 18.45
N VAL A 115 20.78 20.83 17.39
CA VAL A 115 21.65 20.50 16.26
C VAL A 115 20.95 20.87 14.95
N LYS A 116 21.59 21.73 14.15
CA LYS A 116 21.16 22.08 12.79
C LYS A 116 21.72 21.04 11.81
N ASN A 117 20.83 20.31 11.12
CA ASN A 117 21.27 19.35 10.13
C ASN A 117 21.51 20.03 8.77
N LYS A 118 22.77 20.05 8.31
CA LYS A 118 23.16 20.68 7.04
C LYS A 118 22.57 20.01 5.80
N SER A 119 22.01 18.81 5.93
CA SER A 119 21.46 18.01 4.83
C SER A 119 19.91 18.01 4.78
N GLY A 120 19.25 18.93 5.48
CA GLY A 120 17.79 18.98 5.57
C GLY A 120 17.22 17.93 6.53
N SER A 121 16.21 17.16 6.10
CA SER A 121 15.42 16.28 7.00
C SER A 121 16.21 15.12 7.62
N SER A 122 17.38 14.77 7.05
CA SER A 122 18.30 13.76 7.59
C SER A 122 17.61 12.48 8.08
N ARG A 123 17.49 12.27 9.42
CA ARG A 123 16.95 11.08 10.10
C ARG A 123 15.42 10.96 10.05
N PHE A 124 14.70 12.08 9.92
CA PHE A 124 13.24 12.11 9.78
C PHE A 124 12.80 12.24 8.31
N SER A 125 13.72 11.99 7.38
CA SER A 125 13.43 11.87 5.95
C SER A 125 12.63 10.61 5.64
N GLY A 126 11.78 10.68 4.61
CA GLY A 126 11.15 9.49 4.02
C GLY A 126 12.13 8.47 3.42
N ARG A 127 13.44 8.76 3.41
CA ARG A 127 14.48 7.77 3.09
C ARG A 127 14.50 6.60 4.07
N GLU A 128 14.22 6.86 5.35
CA GLU A 128 14.17 5.81 6.39
C GLU A 128 13.11 4.74 6.10
N THR A 129 12.03 5.06 5.38
CA THR A 129 10.99 4.05 5.11
C THR A 129 11.49 2.87 4.27
N ALA A 130 12.61 3.01 3.56
CA ALA A 130 13.24 1.88 2.86
C ALA A 130 13.69 0.79 3.83
N THR A 131 14.19 1.15 5.01
CA THR A 131 14.61 0.15 6.01
C THR A 131 13.42 -0.55 6.64
N ARG A 132 12.27 0.14 6.76
CA ARG A 132 11.01 -0.48 7.16
C ARG A 132 10.53 -1.47 6.12
N VAL A 133 10.59 -1.11 4.83
CA VAL A 133 10.23 -2.00 3.72
C VAL A 133 11.09 -3.26 3.72
N ALA A 134 12.41 -3.12 3.87
CA ALA A 134 13.30 -4.28 3.96
C ALA A 134 12.95 -5.21 5.14
N ALA A 135 12.73 -4.63 6.33
CA ALA A 135 12.38 -5.41 7.51
C ALA A 135 11.02 -6.08 7.41
N GLY A 136 9.98 -5.33 7.03
CA GLY A 136 8.63 -5.84 6.91
C GLY A 136 8.50 -6.89 5.81
N ALA A 137 9.16 -6.73 4.66
CA ALA A 137 9.15 -7.73 3.59
C ALA A 137 9.86 -9.04 4.00
N CYS A 138 10.87 -8.98 4.88
CA CYS A 138 11.47 -10.17 5.48
C CYS A 138 10.48 -10.88 6.42
N ILE A 139 9.84 -10.12 7.31
CA ILE A 139 8.88 -10.64 8.29
C ILE A 139 7.63 -11.21 7.61
N GLU A 140 7.15 -10.55 6.55
CA GLU A 140 5.97 -10.96 5.80
C GLU A 140 6.11 -12.37 5.19
N GLN A 141 7.32 -12.78 4.78
CA GLN A 141 7.52 -14.12 4.22
C GLN A 141 7.21 -15.23 5.23
N TRP A 142 7.53 -15.02 6.50
CA TRP A 142 7.11 -15.91 7.58
C TRP A 142 5.59 -15.85 7.78
N LEU A 143 5.00 -14.65 7.87
CA LEU A 143 3.55 -14.49 8.05
C LEU A 143 2.75 -15.20 6.95
N LYS A 144 3.20 -15.07 5.71
CA LYS A 144 2.59 -15.70 4.53
C LYS A 144 2.76 -17.21 4.54
N SER A 145 3.97 -17.72 4.80
CA SER A 145 4.23 -19.17 4.78
C SER A 145 3.51 -19.91 5.91
N TYR A 146 3.49 -19.34 7.12
CA TYR A 146 2.95 -20.02 8.30
C TYR A 146 1.44 -19.82 8.48
N TYR A 147 0.95 -18.59 8.31
CA TYR A 147 -0.46 -18.24 8.60
C TYR A 147 -1.27 -17.93 7.35
N ASN A 148 -0.65 -17.92 6.15
CA ASN A 148 -1.26 -17.43 4.92
C ASN A 148 -1.80 -15.99 5.05
N ILE A 149 -1.15 -15.18 5.90
CA ILE A 149 -1.48 -13.76 6.04
C ILE A 149 -1.06 -13.04 4.78
N GLN A 150 -1.96 -12.20 4.26
CA GLN A 150 -1.70 -11.33 3.12
C GLN A 150 -1.97 -9.89 3.55
N ILE A 151 -0.99 -9.02 3.33
CA ILE A 151 -1.10 -7.60 3.66
C ILE A 151 -1.07 -6.81 2.36
N ILE A 152 -2.15 -6.11 2.05
CA ILE A 152 -2.31 -5.43 0.76
C ILE A 152 -2.66 -3.98 1.03
N SER A 153 -1.92 -3.05 0.40
CA SER A 153 -2.25 -1.63 0.46
C SER A 153 -2.34 -1.02 -0.93
N TYR A 154 -3.19 0.00 -1.06
CA TYR A 154 -3.39 0.71 -2.30
C TYR A 154 -3.83 2.16 -2.07
N VAL A 155 -3.69 3.00 -3.11
CA VAL A 155 -4.13 4.40 -3.07
C VAL A 155 -5.64 4.46 -3.32
N TYR A 156 -6.38 4.93 -2.31
CA TYR A 156 -7.83 5.08 -2.36
C TYR A 156 -8.26 6.45 -2.90
N ALA A 157 -7.54 7.52 -2.51
CA ALA A 157 -7.86 8.88 -2.93
C ALA A 157 -6.61 9.75 -3.10
N VAL A 158 -6.69 10.71 -4.03
CA VAL A 158 -5.74 11.83 -4.19
C VAL A 158 -6.57 13.11 -4.30
N GLY A 159 -6.38 14.03 -3.36
CA GLY A 159 -7.28 15.18 -3.22
C GLY A 159 -8.74 14.75 -3.11
N ASN A 160 -9.59 15.28 -3.99
CA ASN A 160 -11.01 14.98 -4.04
C ASN A 160 -11.36 13.79 -4.96
N ILE A 161 -10.37 13.21 -5.65
CA ILE A 161 -10.56 12.08 -6.55
C ILE A 161 -10.40 10.80 -5.73
N LYS A 162 -11.46 10.01 -5.65
CA LYS A 162 -11.51 8.79 -4.83
C LYS A 162 -12.11 7.62 -5.60
N ILE A 163 -11.71 6.41 -5.24
CA ILE A 163 -12.35 5.20 -5.75
C ILE A 163 -13.85 5.23 -5.37
N PRO A 164 -14.77 4.90 -6.30
CA PRO A 164 -16.20 4.82 -6.01
C PRO A 164 -16.51 3.91 -4.82
N LYS A 165 -17.50 4.28 -4.00
CA LYS A 165 -17.82 3.59 -2.74
C LYS A 165 -18.02 2.08 -2.92
N ARG A 166 -18.85 1.67 -3.89
CA ARG A 166 -19.15 0.27 -4.19
C ARG A 166 -17.89 -0.53 -4.59
N VAL A 167 -17.00 0.08 -5.38
CA VAL A 167 -15.74 -0.54 -5.80
C VAL A 167 -14.79 -0.67 -4.60
N ASN A 168 -14.74 0.32 -3.72
CA ASN A 168 -13.92 0.24 -2.51
C ASN A 168 -14.44 -0.83 -1.53
N GLU A 169 -15.74 -0.94 -1.33
CA GLU A 169 -16.34 -2.01 -0.49
C GLU A 169 -15.98 -3.41 -1.02
N MET A 170 -15.96 -3.56 -2.35
CA MET A 170 -15.51 -4.79 -3.01
C MET A 170 -14.03 -5.08 -2.71
N PHE A 171 -13.15 -4.10 -2.85
CA PHE A 171 -11.72 -4.25 -2.53
C PHE A 171 -11.44 -4.47 -1.04
N GLU A 172 -12.24 -3.90 -0.14
CA GLU A 172 -12.11 -4.14 1.30
C GLU A 172 -12.50 -5.58 1.69
N LYS A 173 -13.48 -6.16 0.99
CA LYS A 173 -13.89 -7.56 1.16
C LYS A 173 -12.89 -8.52 0.52
N ASN A 174 -12.54 -8.27 -0.75
CA ASN A 174 -11.65 -9.08 -1.57
C ASN A 174 -10.59 -8.17 -2.21
N PRO A 175 -9.47 -7.91 -1.50
CA PRO A 175 -8.46 -7.00 -2.01
C PRO A 175 -7.78 -7.57 -3.26
N PRO A 176 -7.50 -6.72 -4.26
CA PRO A 176 -6.75 -7.12 -5.44
C PRO A 176 -5.32 -7.50 -5.06
N SER A 177 -4.68 -8.38 -5.84
CA SER A 177 -3.28 -8.73 -5.61
C SER A 177 -2.37 -7.50 -5.79
N ARG A 178 -1.19 -7.50 -5.14
CA ARG A 178 -0.18 -6.43 -5.32
C ARG A 178 0.20 -6.23 -6.77
N GLU A 179 0.29 -7.32 -7.54
CA GLU A 179 0.58 -7.31 -8.97
C GLU A 179 -0.53 -6.61 -9.76
N LEU A 180 -1.80 -6.90 -9.44
CA LEU A 180 -2.93 -6.25 -10.09
C LEU A 180 -3.04 -4.78 -9.70
N ILE A 181 -2.77 -4.42 -8.44
CA ILE A 181 -2.67 -3.01 -8.00
C ILE A 181 -1.57 -2.29 -8.78
N ASP A 182 -0.39 -2.90 -8.90
CA ASP A 182 0.72 -2.28 -9.59
C ASP A 182 0.45 -2.16 -11.10
N THR A 183 -0.22 -3.14 -11.69
CA THR A 183 -0.58 -3.18 -13.11
C THR A 183 -1.70 -2.18 -13.45
N TYR A 184 -2.82 -2.22 -12.71
CA TYR A 184 -3.96 -1.33 -12.93
C TYR A 184 -3.67 0.12 -12.52
N GLY A 185 -2.75 0.31 -11.57
CA GLY A 185 -2.28 1.63 -11.17
C GLY A 185 -1.27 2.26 -12.14
N CYS A 186 -0.85 1.55 -13.18
CA CYS A 186 0.07 2.04 -14.20
C CYS A 186 -0.70 2.73 -15.33
N VAL A 187 -0.49 4.04 -15.46
CA VAL A 187 -1.12 4.88 -16.49
C VAL A 187 -0.06 5.32 -17.48
N LYS A 188 -0.28 5.13 -18.78
CA LYS A 188 0.62 5.66 -19.81
C LYS A 188 0.23 7.09 -20.15
N TYR A 189 1.20 7.98 -20.26
CA TYR A 189 1.00 9.39 -20.62
C TYR A 189 1.79 9.74 -21.87
N ASN A 190 1.12 10.33 -22.86
CA ASN A 190 1.76 10.89 -24.04
C ASN A 190 1.79 12.41 -23.94
N GLU A 191 2.98 12.98 -23.76
CA GLU A 191 3.15 14.42 -23.53
C GLU A 191 2.88 15.25 -24.80
N GLY A 192 3.28 14.76 -25.98
CA GLY A 192 3.04 15.45 -27.25
C GLY A 192 1.57 15.49 -27.62
N LYS A 193 0.86 14.37 -27.41
CA LYS A 193 -0.58 14.25 -27.68
C LYS A 193 -1.45 14.74 -26.54
N LYS A 194 -0.88 14.98 -25.35
CA LYS A 194 -1.60 15.43 -24.14
C LYS A 194 -2.76 14.49 -23.75
N ILE A 195 -2.53 13.18 -23.83
CA ILE A 195 -3.52 12.15 -23.51
C ILE A 195 -2.96 11.13 -22.53
N PHE A 196 -3.85 10.48 -21.78
CA PHE A 196 -3.54 9.32 -20.96
C PHE A 196 -4.13 8.06 -21.56
N MET A 197 -3.56 6.92 -21.19
CA MET A 197 -4.08 5.60 -21.49
C MET A 197 -4.04 4.73 -20.24
N ASP A 198 -5.17 4.10 -19.92
CA ASP A 198 -5.26 3.17 -18.80
C ASP A 198 -4.77 1.76 -19.17
N TYR A 199 -4.96 0.81 -18.25
CA TYR A 199 -4.60 -0.59 -18.47
C TYR A 199 -5.41 -1.27 -19.59
N PHE A 200 -6.67 -0.86 -19.80
CA PHE A 200 -7.56 -1.42 -20.83
C PHE A 200 -7.45 -0.66 -22.17
N ASN A 201 -6.37 0.09 -22.38
CA ASN A 201 -6.13 0.93 -23.54
C ASN A 201 -7.22 1.99 -23.81
N ASN A 202 -8.02 2.33 -22.80
CA ASN A 202 -8.95 3.46 -22.90
C ASN A 202 -8.15 4.77 -22.93
N ILE A 203 -8.56 5.72 -23.78
CA ILE A 203 -7.87 6.99 -23.95
C ILE A 203 -8.62 8.11 -23.22
N TYR A 204 -7.87 8.97 -22.54
CA TYR A 204 -8.39 10.07 -21.75
C TYR A 204 -7.70 11.38 -22.10
N ASP A 205 -8.41 12.49 -21.93
CA ASP A 205 -7.85 13.84 -22.09
C ASP A 205 -7.00 14.28 -20.87
N LEU A 206 -6.46 15.49 -20.93
CA LEU A 206 -5.70 16.06 -19.81
C LEU A 206 -6.53 16.26 -18.54
N ASP A 207 -7.85 16.27 -18.62
CA ASP A 207 -8.77 16.38 -17.49
C ASP A 207 -9.10 15.02 -16.87
N GLY A 208 -8.59 13.92 -17.46
CA GLY A 208 -8.87 12.56 -17.03
C GLY A 208 -10.28 12.12 -17.42
N VAL A 209 -10.89 12.77 -18.41
CA VAL A 209 -12.18 12.40 -18.98
C VAL A 209 -11.95 11.43 -20.12
N LEU A 210 -12.75 10.35 -20.14
CA LEU A 210 -12.69 9.31 -21.16
C LEU A 210 -13.07 9.89 -22.53
N ILE A 211 -12.21 9.71 -23.54
CA ILE A 211 -12.43 10.15 -24.92
C ILE A 211 -12.88 8.97 -25.80
N SER A 212 -12.20 7.82 -25.69
CA SER A 212 -12.47 6.64 -26.50
C SER A 212 -12.18 5.36 -25.73
N SER A 213 -12.94 4.31 -26.03
CA SER A 213 -12.76 2.98 -25.45
C SER A 213 -12.54 1.93 -26.55
N GLU A 214 -11.78 0.87 -26.29
CA GLU A 214 -11.62 -0.24 -27.26
C GLU A 214 -12.95 -0.93 -27.61
N LYS A 215 -14.04 -0.66 -26.88
CA LYS A 215 -15.36 -1.24 -27.15
C LYS A 215 -16.07 -0.61 -28.35
N ASP A 216 -15.57 0.50 -28.88
CA ASP A 216 -16.19 1.22 -30.00
C ASP A 216 -15.80 0.66 -31.39
N GLU A 217 -14.97 -0.39 -31.48
CA GLU A 217 -14.53 -0.98 -32.77
C GLU A 217 -15.08 -2.39 -33.08
N ASN A 218 -15.97 -2.96 -32.26
CA ASN A 218 -16.56 -4.28 -32.56
C ASN A 218 -18.06 -4.20 -32.91
N GLU A 219 -18.37 -3.56 -34.05
CA GLU A 219 -19.50 -4.01 -34.88
C GLU A 219 -19.00 -5.15 -35.79
N GLU A 220 -19.55 -6.35 -35.52
CA GLU A 220 -19.55 -7.57 -36.34
C GLU A 220 -18.50 -7.70 -37.45
N LYS A 221 -17.41 -8.43 -37.15
CA LYS A 221 -16.78 -9.32 -38.14
C LYS A 221 -16.45 -10.67 -37.53
N ASP A 222 -16.98 -11.70 -38.18
CA ASP A 222 -16.85 -13.13 -37.90
C ASP A 222 -15.46 -13.55 -37.41
N ILE A 223 -15.45 -14.19 -36.23
CA ILE A 223 -14.28 -14.88 -35.69
C ILE A 223 -14.28 -16.31 -36.23
N SER A 224 -13.53 -16.54 -37.31
CA SER A 224 -12.97 -17.86 -37.58
C SER A 224 -11.49 -17.72 -37.92
N ASN A 225 -10.68 -18.40 -37.11
CA ASN A 225 -9.21 -18.52 -37.14
C ASN A 225 -8.42 -17.26 -36.76
N TYR A 226 -7.61 -17.36 -35.70
CA TYR A 226 -6.14 -17.26 -35.78
C TYR A 226 -5.50 -17.49 -34.40
N ASP A 227 -4.69 -18.54 -34.33
CA ASP A 227 -3.60 -18.71 -33.36
C ASP A 227 -2.47 -17.66 -33.62
N GLU A 228 -1.68 -17.39 -32.60
CA GLU A 228 -0.52 -16.45 -32.47
C GLU A 228 0.48 -16.35 -33.66
N PRO A 229 1.55 -15.51 -33.60
CA PRO A 229 1.64 -14.07 -33.30
C PRO A 229 2.45 -13.30 -34.38
N THR A 230 2.27 -11.98 -34.46
CA THR A 230 3.09 -10.99 -35.20
C THR A 230 3.26 -11.13 -36.73
N LYS A 231 2.70 -10.18 -37.50
CA LYS A 231 3.40 -9.47 -38.60
C LYS A 231 2.52 -8.40 -39.27
N ASN A 232 3.12 -7.22 -39.42
CA ASN A 232 2.95 -6.23 -40.49
C ASN A 232 1.54 -5.79 -40.89
N ILE A 233 1.11 -4.64 -40.38
CA ILE A 233 0.20 -3.77 -41.12
C ILE A 233 1.03 -2.68 -41.80
N GLN A 234 1.11 -2.79 -43.12
CA GLN A 234 1.68 -1.82 -44.03
C GLN A 234 0.59 -0.78 -44.33
N CYS A 235 0.64 0.38 -43.67
CA CYS A 235 -0.24 1.50 -43.98
C CYS A 235 0.42 2.42 -45.03
N ASN A 236 -0.20 2.50 -46.20
CA ASN A 236 0.17 3.39 -47.28
C ASN A 236 0.07 4.88 -46.88
N ASN A 237 1.21 5.54 -46.92
CA ASN A 237 1.47 6.93 -47.33
C ASN A 237 0.38 7.98 -47.06
N LYS A 238 0.38 8.50 -45.83
CA LYS A 238 0.43 9.95 -45.61
C LYS A 238 1.62 10.23 -44.71
N THR A 239 2.56 11.03 -45.19
CA THR A 239 3.76 11.47 -44.50
C THR A 239 3.37 12.19 -43.20
N VAL A 240 3.32 11.44 -42.10
CA VAL A 240 3.28 11.98 -40.75
C VAL A 240 4.73 12.19 -40.35
N SER A 241 5.09 13.44 -40.14
CA SER A 241 6.41 13.87 -39.67
C SER A 241 6.83 13.12 -38.41
N GLU A 242 8.06 12.60 -38.43
CA GLU A 242 8.77 11.94 -37.35
C GLU A 242 8.86 12.83 -36.09
N HIS A 243 7.86 12.74 -35.21
CA HIS A 243 7.96 13.03 -33.78
C HIS A 243 6.90 12.21 -33.05
N ASP A 244 6.99 10.88 -33.10
CA ASP A 244 6.22 10.02 -32.21
C ASP A 244 6.82 10.15 -30.80
N THR A 245 6.33 11.13 -30.04
CA THR A 245 6.68 11.34 -28.63
C THR A 245 6.39 10.09 -27.82
N GLU A 246 7.41 9.58 -27.14
CA GLU A 246 7.41 8.33 -26.38
C GLU A 246 6.39 8.34 -25.23
N TRP A 247 5.64 7.25 -25.09
CA TRP A 247 4.72 7.05 -23.95
C TRP A 247 5.51 6.86 -22.66
N VAL A 248 5.14 7.58 -21.60
CA VAL A 248 5.77 7.45 -20.28
C VAL A 248 4.81 6.79 -19.29
N SER A 249 5.28 5.80 -18.55
CA SER A 249 4.50 5.13 -17.51
C SER A 249 4.47 5.94 -16.21
N LEU A 250 3.27 6.09 -15.65
CA LEU A 250 2.97 6.81 -14.41
C LEU A 250 2.32 5.87 -13.41
N GLN A 251 2.99 5.66 -12.28
CA GLN A 251 2.48 4.79 -11.22
C GLN A 251 1.65 5.55 -10.20
N THR A 252 0.40 5.12 -10.00
CA THR A 252 -0.50 5.62 -8.94
C THR A 252 -0.70 4.64 -7.80
N ARG A 253 -0.56 3.33 -8.08
CA ARG A 253 -1.01 2.23 -7.17
C ARG A 253 -2.47 2.35 -6.76
N CYS A 254 -3.31 2.90 -7.64
CA CYS A 254 -4.76 2.82 -7.53
C CYS A 254 -5.25 1.57 -8.30
N PRO A 255 -6.00 0.66 -7.69
CA PRO A 255 -6.47 -0.58 -8.32
C PRO A 255 -7.67 -0.36 -9.25
N HIS A 256 -8.10 0.87 -9.47
CA HIS A 256 -9.20 1.20 -10.36
C HIS A 256 -8.67 2.03 -11.54
N PRO A 257 -8.45 1.42 -12.73
CA PRO A 257 -7.78 2.05 -13.87
C PRO A 257 -8.35 3.42 -14.26
N TYR A 258 -9.68 3.54 -14.30
CA TYR A 258 -10.34 4.82 -14.59
C TYR A 258 -9.97 5.91 -13.57
N THR A 259 -10.08 5.61 -12.27
CA THR A 259 -9.70 6.57 -11.22
C THR A 259 -8.19 6.81 -11.19
N ALA A 260 -7.36 5.81 -11.53
CA ALA A 260 -5.92 5.96 -11.63
C ALA A 260 -5.55 7.06 -12.65
N VAL A 261 -6.23 7.11 -13.80
CA VAL A 261 -6.02 8.18 -14.79
C VAL A 261 -6.42 9.55 -14.24
N GLN A 262 -7.57 9.65 -13.59
CA GLN A 262 -8.02 10.90 -12.96
C GLN A 262 -7.02 11.39 -11.90
N MET A 263 -6.51 10.48 -11.06
CA MET A 263 -5.46 10.79 -10.09
C MET A 263 -4.18 11.27 -10.78
N CYS A 264 -3.73 10.60 -11.85
CA CYS A 264 -2.57 11.02 -12.65
C CYS A 264 -2.71 12.43 -13.22
N SER A 265 -3.86 12.73 -13.85
CA SER A 265 -4.20 14.06 -14.37
C SER A 265 -4.08 15.12 -13.27
N CYS A 266 -4.71 14.87 -12.12
CA CYS A 266 -4.68 15.78 -10.98
C CYS A 266 -3.26 16.02 -10.47
N ILE A 267 -2.47 14.96 -10.27
CA ILE A 267 -1.10 15.06 -9.78
C ILE A 267 -0.24 15.86 -10.76
N LEU A 268 -0.35 15.64 -12.07
CA LEU A 268 0.42 16.38 -13.07
C LEU A 268 0.06 17.87 -13.13
N LYS A 269 -1.23 18.21 -13.02
CA LYS A 269 -1.67 19.61 -12.93
C LYS A 269 -1.10 20.31 -11.70
N ILE A 270 -1.19 19.66 -10.53
CA ILE A 270 -0.64 20.18 -9.28
C ILE A 270 0.89 20.35 -9.38
N LYS A 271 1.57 19.38 -9.99
CA LYS A 271 3.01 19.45 -10.25
C LYS A 271 3.38 20.65 -11.14
N ASN A 272 2.63 20.88 -12.22
CA ASN A 272 2.86 22.01 -13.13
C ASN A 272 2.63 23.36 -12.44
N ASN A 273 1.73 23.42 -11.45
CA ASN A 273 1.51 24.59 -10.61
C ASN A 273 2.60 24.78 -9.54
N GLY A 274 3.57 23.87 -9.44
CA GLY A 274 4.62 23.92 -8.43
C GLY A 274 4.14 23.62 -7.00
N ASP A 275 2.95 23.02 -6.86
CA ASP A 275 2.32 22.69 -5.57
C ASP A 275 2.38 21.18 -5.29
N SER A 276 1.72 20.75 -4.21
CA SER A 276 1.63 19.36 -3.78
C SER A 276 0.20 19.00 -3.35
N ILE A 277 -0.09 17.71 -3.32
CA ILE A 277 -1.40 17.20 -2.91
C ILE A 277 -1.26 15.98 -2.01
N GLY A 278 -2.23 15.83 -1.10
CA GLY A 278 -2.37 14.70 -0.18
C GLY A 278 -3.38 13.68 -0.69
N GLY A 279 -3.77 12.75 0.19
CA GLY A 279 -4.69 11.69 -0.19
C GLY A 279 -4.89 10.65 0.90
N ILE A 280 -5.47 9.52 0.52
CA ILE A 280 -5.78 8.40 1.41
C ILE A 280 -5.26 7.11 0.79
N ALA A 281 -4.64 6.26 1.61
CA ALA A 281 -4.29 4.90 1.26
C ALA A 281 -5.06 3.92 2.15
N THR A 282 -5.59 2.85 1.56
CA THR A 282 -6.25 1.75 2.28
C THR A 282 -5.26 0.60 2.48
N CYS A 283 -5.37 -0.10 3.59
CA CYS A 283 -4.68 -1.36 3.86
C CYS A 283 -5.68 -2.41 4.32
N VAL A 284 -5.56 -3.60 3.75
CA VAL A 284 -6.35 -4.78 4.09
C VAL A 284 -5.39 -5.90 4.50
N ILE A 285 -5.59 -6.47 5.69
CA ILE A 285 -4.82 -7.61 6.18
C ILE A 285 -5.76 -8.81 6.28
N GLN A 286 -5.52 -9.82 5.44
CA GLN A 286 -6.34 -11.03 5.38
C GLN A 286 -5.74 -12.14 6.22
N ASN A 287 -6.60 -13.06 6.68
CA ASN A 287 -6.23 -14.29 7.39
C ASN A 287 -5.45 -14.07 8.70
N VAL A 288 -5.65 -12.92 9.36
CA VAL A 288 -5.11 -12.73 10.70
C VAL A 288 -5.78 -13.75 11.64
N PRO A 289 -5.01 -14.50 12.45
CA PRO A 289 -5.61 -15.40 13.42
C PRO A 289 -6.58 -14.66 14.35
N ILE A 290 -7.60 -15.35 14.84
CA ILE A 290 -8.54 -14.84 15.84
C ILE A 290 -7.80 -14.73 17.18
N GLY A 291 -7.97 -13.61 17.88
CA GLY A 291 -7.41 -13.44 19.23
C GLY A 291 -6.03 -12.79 19.30
N ILE A 292 -5.57 -12.14 18.23
CA ILE A 292 -4.31 -11.38 18.22
C ILE A 292 -4.53 -9.97 18.79
N GLY A 293 -3.74 -9.58 19.79
CA GLY A 293 -3.77 -8.26 20.42
C GLY A 293 -4.18 -8.31 21.89
N GLU A 294 -4.19 -7.15 22.56
CA GLU A 294 -4.56 -7.02 23.98
C GLU A 294 -5.74 -6.08 24.18
N PRO A 295 -6.53 -6.21 25.26
CA PRO A 295 -7.71 -5.38 25.46
C PRO A 295 -7.45 -3.96 26.00
N ILE A 296 -6.22 -3.64 26.44
CA ILE A 296 -5.95 -2.39 27.19
C ILE A 296 -4.80 -1.57 26.58
N PHE A 297 -3.54 -1.92 26.86
CA PHE A 297 -2.39 -1.08 26.49
C PHE A 297 -1.79 -1.45 25.13
N ASP A 298 -1.65 -2.74 24.84
CA ASP A 298 -1.11 -3.27 23.57
C ASP A 298 -2.22 -3.71 22.62
N LYS A 299 -3.27 -2.88 22.50
CA LYS A 299 -4.34 -3.07 21.52
C LYS A 299 -3.76 -3.16 20.10
N LEU A 300 -4.26 -4.08 19.29
CA LEU A 300 -3.77 -4.27 17.92
C LEU A 300 -3.89 -2.99 17.09
N GLU A 301 -5.02 -2.28 17.17
CA GLU A 301 -5.27 -1.01 16.50
C GLU A 301 -4.39 0.13 17.06
N SER A 302 -4.02 0.08 18.34
CA SER A 302 -3.10 1.05 18.96
C SER A 302 -1.69 0.88 18.42
N GLU A 303 -1.21 -0.35 18.31
CA GLU A 303 0.14 -0.65 17.81
C GLU A 303 0.24 -0.45 16.29
N LEU A 304 -0.80 -0.81 15.52
CA LEU A 304 -0.93 -0.41 14.11
C LEU A 304 -0.93 1.12 13.99
N GLY A 305 -1.76 1.82 14.78
CA GLY A 305 -1.82 3.27 14.78
C GLY A 305 -0.47 3.92 15.08
N LYS A 306 0.26 3.43 16.08
CA LYS A 306 1.59 3.90 16.47
C LYS A 306 2.61 3.78 15.35
N ILE A 307 2.73 2.62 14.71
CA ILE A 307 3.72 2.47 13.63
C ILE A 307 3.32 3.25 12.38
N ILE A 308 2.03 3.28 12.03
CA ILE A 308 1.53 3.93 10.82
C ILE A 308 1.60 5.46 10.97
N LEU A 309 1.16 6.03 12.10
CA LEU A 309 1.29 7.46 12.37
C LEU A 309 2.75 7.93 12.47
N SER A 310 3.70 7.01 12.70
CA SER A 310 5.12 7.33 12.67
C SER A 310 5.71 7.43 11.25
N ILE A 311 4.96 7.05 10.21
CA ILE A 311 5.39 7.24 8.82
C ILE A 311 5.28 8.73 8.48
N PRO A 312 6.33 9.34 7.88
CA PRO A 312 6.30 10.75 7.51
C PRO A 312 5.07 11.13 6.68
N ALA A 313 4.47 12.28 7.01
CA ALA A 313 3.29 12.86 6.38
C ALA A 313 1.94 12.14 6.62
N ILE A 314 1.89 11.01 7.32
CA ILE A 314 0.61 10.47 7.80
C ILE A 314 0.11 11.32 8.98
N LYS A 315 -1.16 11.72 8.92
CA LYS A 315 -1.81 12.62 9.89
C LYS A 315 -3.02 12.00 10.59
N GLY A 316 -3.53 10.90 10.07
CA GLY A 316 -4.66 10.19 10.65
C GLY A 316 -4.66 8.73 10.20
N ILE A 317 -5.31 7.90 11.02
CA ILE A 317 -5.60 6.50 10.73
C ILE A 317 -7.02 6.22 11.22
N GLU A 318 -7.78 5.43 10.47
CA GLU A 318 -9.11 4.98 10.85
C GLU A 318 -9.28 3.49 10.50
N PHE A 319 -10.10 2.76 11.27
CA PHE A 319 -10.31 1.32 11.12
C PHE A 319 -11.77 1.02 10.79
N GLY A 320 -12.04 0.02 9.95
CA GLY A 320 -13.41 -0.41 9.63
C GLY A 320 -14.23 0.68 8.94
N THR A 321 -15.37 1.07 9.51
CA THR A 321 -16.15 2.25 9.05
C THR A 321 -15.47 3.58 9.39
N GLY A 322 -14.50 3.57 10.30
CA GLY A 322 -13.71 4.73 10.68
C GLY A 322 -14.56 5.87 11.22
N PHE A 323 -14.29 7.08 10.77
CA PHE A 323 -15.10 8.25 11.16
C PHE A 323 -16.54 8.17 10.66
N ASN A 324 -16.84 7.39 9.61
CA ASN A 324 -18.23 7.24 9.16
C ASN A 324 -19.09 6.49 10.18
N GLY A 325 -18.48 5.65 11.01
CA GLY A 325 -19.17 4.92 12.08
C GLY A 325 -19.84 5.84 13.11
N THR A 326 -19.35 7.10 13.26
CA THR A 326 -19.94 8.06 14.21
C THR A 326 -21.31 8.56 13.79
N TYR A 327 -21.71 8.33 12.54
CA TYR A 327 -23.04 8.70 12.02
C TYR A 327 -24.03 7.54 12.03
N MET A 328 -23.61 6.34 12.48
CA MET A 328 -24.44 5.13 12.46
C MET A 328 -25.08 4.86 13.82
N LEU A 329 -26.27 4.27 13.81
CA LEU A 329 -26.87 3.71 15.02
C LEU A 329 -26.18 2.40 15.41
N GLY A 330 -26.23 2.05 16.69
CA GLY A 330 -25.67 0.77 17.17
C GLY A 330 -26.30 -0.44 16.47
N SER A 331 -27.59 -0.38 16.11
CA SER A 331 -28.28 -1.43 15.33
C SER A 331 -27.74 -1.62 13.92
N GLU A 332 -27.08 -0.60 13.35
CA GLU A 332 -26.49 -0.62 12.02
C GLU A 332 -24.99 -0.93 12.07
N HIS A 333 -24.30 -0.45 13.11
CA HIS A 333 -22.86 -0.60 13.27
C HIS A 333 -22.47 -1.97 13.84
N ASN A 334 -23.27 -2.54 14.75
CA ASN A 334 -22.91 -3.78 15.43
C ASN A 334 -22.80 -4.96 14.45
N ASP A 335 -21.59 -5.52 14.38
CA ASP A 335 -21.31 -6.67 13.52
C ASP A 335 -21.82 -7.97 14.18
N LEU A 336 -22.84 -8.59 13.58
CA LEU A 336 -23.44 -9.82 14.12
C LEU A 336 -22.52 -11.02 13.96
N PHE A 337 -22.36 -11.83 15.01
CA PHE A 337 -21.60 -13.08 14.95
C PHE A 337 -22.38 -14.21 14.29
N ILE A 338 -21.69 -14.98 13.46
CA ILE A 338 -22.17 -16.22 12.85
C ILE A 338 -21.13 -17.34 13.03
N PRO A 339 -21.56 -18.61 13.07
CA PRO A 339 -20.64 -19.74 13.04
C PRO A 339 -19.76 -19.73 11.78
N LEU A 340 -18.47 -20.02 11.92
CA LEU A 340 -17.52 -20.03 10.80
C LEU A 340 -17.95 -21.00 9.67
N GLU A 341 -18.55 -22.12 10.03
CA GLU A 341 -19.12 -23.13 9.10
C GLU A 341 -20.26 -22.60 8.20
N LYS A 342 -20.87 -21.46 8.57
CA LYS A 342 -21.94 -20.80 7.80
C LYS A 342 -21.43 -19.66 6.92
N VAL A 343 -20.11 -19.45 6.86
CA VAL A 343 -19.52 -18.49 5.93
C VAL A 343 -19.59 -19.09 4.54
N ASP A 344 -20.33 -18.44 3.66
CA ASP A 344 -20.39 -18.80 2.25
C ASP A 344 -19.00 -18.50 1.63
N THR A 345 -18.21 -19.54 1.38
CA THR A 345 -16.90 -19.42 0.70
C THR A 345 -17.05 -19.30 -0.82
N LYS A 346 -18.28 -19.14 -1.33
CA LYS A 346 -18.55 -18.86 -2.75
C LYS A 346 -17.93 -17.52 -3.11
N ASN A 347 -16.70 -17.57 -3.62
CA ASN A 347 -16.02 -16.47 -4.29
C ASN A 347 -16.99 -15.87 -5.31
N SER A 348 -17.48 -14.66 -5.02
CA SER A 348 -18.26 -13.86 -5.96
C SER A 348 -17.37 -13.42 -7.11
N CYS A 349 -17.26 -14.30 -8.10
CA CYS A 349 -17.25 -14.04 -9.54
C CYS A 349 -16.44 -12.84 -10.06
N PHE A 350 -15.21 -13.12 -10.53
CA PHE A 350 -14.38 -12.24 -11.39
C PHE A 350 -15.07 -11.74 -12.68
N LYS A 351 -16.23 -12.27 -13.08
CA LYS A 351 -16.93 -11.87 -14.33
C LYS A 351 -17.73 -10.57 -14.20
N GLU A 352 -18.33 -10.28 -13.04
CA GLU A 352 -18.99 -8.98 -12.81
C GLU A 352 -17.96 -7.86 -12.58
N GLU A 353 -16.80 -8.19 -12.01
CA GLU A 353 -15.72 -7.26 -11.66
C GLU A 353 -15.10 -6.55 -12.87
N LYS A 354 -14.88 -7.26 -13.99
CA LYS A 354 -14.36 -6.62 -15.23
C LYS A 354 -15.27 -5.51 -15.75
N LYS A 355 -16.60 -5.63 -15.60
CA LYS A 355 -17.54 -4.61 -16.09
C LYS A 355 -17.41 -3.33 -15.27
N TYR A 356 -17.36 -3.42 -13.94
CA TYR A 356 -17.25 -2.27 -13.04
C TYR A 356 -15.86 -1.63 -13.00
N ILE A 357 -14.78 -2.42 -13.13
CA ILE A 357 -13.41 -1.89 -13.14
C ILE A 357 -13.08 -1.14 -14.46
N SER A 358 -13.81 -1.45 -15.54
CA SER A 358 -13.64 -0.82 -16.87
C SER A 358 -14.62 0.33 -17.17
N SER A 359 -15.64 0.58 -16.35
CA SER A 359 -16.72 1.52 -16.66
C SER A 359 -16.58 2.88 -15.99
N ASN A 360 -17.02 3.93 -16.69
CA ASN A 360 -17.23 5.26 -16.11
C ASN A 360 -18.36 5.19 -15.06
N PRO A 361 -18.13 5.60 -13.79
CA PRO A 361 -19.17 5.54 -12.75
C PRO A 361 -20.42 6.38 -13.06
N ASN A 362 -20.34 7.33 -14.02
CA ASN A 362 -21.50 8.13 -14.42
C ASN A 362 -22.55 7.35 -15.25
N ASP A 363 -22.27 6.11 -15.65
CA ASP A 363 -23.19 5.23 -16.39
C ASP A 363 -24.11 4.38 -15.50
N ASP A 364 -24.14 4.65 -14.18
CA ASP A 364 -24.88 3.92 -13.13
C ASP A 364 -26.41 3.84 -13.28
N LYS A 365 -27.00 4.24 -14.42
CA LYS A 365 -28.47 4.27 -14.63
C LYS A 365 -29.10 3.05 -15.29
N LYS A 366 -28.36 2.05 -15.78
CA LYS A 366 -28.95 0.82 -16.35
C LYS A 366 -28.05 -0.40 -16.20
N ILE A 367 -28.14 -1.11 -15.09
CA ILE A 367 -27.69 -2.52 -15.04
C ILE A 367 -28.74 -3.33 -14.28
N ASP A 368 -29.41 -4.22 -15.01
CA ASP A 368 -30.45 -5.14 -14.55
C ASP A 368 -29.99 -6.02 -13.38
N GLN A 369 -30.88 -6.21 -12.41
CA GLN A 369 -30.67 -7.01 -11.19
C GLN A 369 -30.85 -8.52 -11.38
N ASN A 370 -31.04 -9.02 -12.60
CA ASN A 370 -31.24 -10.44 -12.83
C ASN A 370 -30.22 -10.94 -13.83
N LEU A 371 -29.29 -11.80 -13.36
CA LEU A 371 -28.69 -12.91 -14.11
C LEU A 371 -27.58 -13.53 -13.24
N CYS A 372 -27.91 -14.54 -12.44
CA CYS A 372 -27.00 -15.62 -12.02
C CYS A 372 -27.82 -16.76 -11.37
N GLU A 373 -28.43 -17.62 -12.19
CA GLU A 373 -28.62 -19.01 -11.82
C GLU A 373 -27.51 -19.81 -12.51
N ASN A 374 -26.58 -20.34 -11.72
CA ASN A 374 -25.79 -21.50 -12.08
C ASN A 374 -25.51 -22.27 -10.80
N GLU A 375 -25.96 -23.52 -10.78
CA GLU A 375 -25.73 -24.48 -9.69
C GLU A 375 -24.22 -24.77 -9.56
N TYR A 376 -23.68 -24.52 -8.37
CA TYR A 376 -22.34 -24.98 -7.98
C TYR A 376 -22.46 -25.67 -6.62
N GLU A 377 -21.93 -26.88 -6.55
CA GLU A 377 -22.00 -27.80 -5.41
C GLU A 377 -21.57 -27.16 -4.10
N GLU A 378 -22.40 -27.35 -3.06
CA GLU A 378 -22.11 -26.99 -1.68
C GLU A 378 -20.88 -27.75 -1.16
N LYS A 379 -19.74 -27.07 -0.99
CA LYS A 379 -18.61 -27.64 -0.23
C LYS A 379 -18.79 -27.30 1.25
N LYS A 380 -19.15 -28.32 2.05
CA LYS A 380 -19.27 -28.23 3.51
C LYS A 380 -17.89 -28.26 4.16
N ILE A 381 -17.54 -27.20 4.91
CA ILE A 381 -16.36 -27.13 5.76
C ILE A 381 -16.43 -28.26 6.81
N SER A 382 -15.38 -29.10 6.89
CA SER A 382 -15.37 -30.25 7.80
C SER A 382 -15.27 -29.83 9.27
N ASN A 383 -16.06 -30.47 10.14
CA ASN A 383 -16.19 -30.17 11.57
C ASN A 383 -14.98 -30.58 12.44
N LYS A 384 -13.88 -31.09 11.84
CA LYS A 384 -12.84 -31.81 12.57
C LYS A 384 -11.86 -30.91 13.33
N TYR A 385 -11.81 -29.61 13.02
CA TYR A 385 -10.87 -28.64 13.62
C TYR A 385 -11.57 -27.43 14.28
N CYS A 386 -12.90 -27.48 14.41
CA CYS A 386 -13.76 -26.40 14.91
C CYS A 386 -13.78 -26.31 16.45
N THR A 387 -12.63 -26.39 17.11
CA THR A 387 -12.58 -26.38 18.57
C THR A 387 -11.39 -25.58 19.08
N THR A 388 -11.66 -24.54 19.86
CA THR A 388 -10.70 -24.03 20.85
C THR A 388 -10.23 -25.20 21.74
N PRO A 389 -9.15 -25.06 22.55
CA PRO A 389 -8.76 -26.09 23.52
C PRO A 389 -9.94 -26.62 24.38
N ASN A 390 -11.01 -25.83 24.51
CA ASN A 390 -12.24 -26.14 25.24
C ASN A 390 -13.45 -26.57 24.37
N LYS A 391 -13.26 -27.01 23.11
CA LYS A 391 -14.33 -27.50 22.23
C LYS A 391 -15.40 -26.50 21.76
N HIS A 392 -15.16 -25.19 21.86
CA HIS A 392 -16.10 -24.19 21.33
C HIS A 392 -15.96 -24.01 19.82
N LYS A 393 -17.09 -23.89 19.11
CA LYS A 393 -17.14 -23.49 17.69
C LYS A 393 -16.55 -22.09 17.52
N LEU A 394 -15.80 -21.88 16.45
CA LEU A 394 -15.33 -20.54 16.09
C LEU A 394 -16.47 -19.72 15.48
N LEU A 395 -16.48 -18.44 15.83
CA LEU A 395 -17.41 -17.44 15.31
C LEU A 395 -16.64 -16.40 14.51
N ILE A 396 -17.31 -15.80 13.55
CA ILE A 396 -16.84 -14.67 12.75
C ILE A 396 -17.98 -13.65 12.64
N THR A 397 -17.67 -12.39 12.32
CA THR A 397 -18.72 -11.41 12.07
C THR A 397 -19.23 -11.45 10.63
N LYS A 398 -20.55 -11.27 10.47
CA LYS A 398 -21.25 -11.25 9.16
C LYS A 398 -20.92 -10.00 8.34
N SER A 399 -20.85 -8.85 9.00
CA SER A 399 -20.33 -7.58 8.47
C SER A 399 -18.98 -7.27 9.11
N ASN A 400 -18.31 -6.20 8.65
CA ASN A 400 -16.98 -5.84 9.13
C ASN A 400 -16.84 -4.34 9.42
N ASN A 401 -17.85 -3.75 10.05
CA ASN A 401 -17.85 -2.34 10.42
C ASN A 401 -16.73 -2.00 11.42
N CYS A 402 -16.37 -2.95 12.28
CA CYS A 402 -15.25 -2.84 13.21
C CYS A 402 -13.86 -2.92 12.53
N GLY A 403 -13.80 -3.34 11.27
CA GLY A 403 -12.54 -3.46 10.52
C GLY A 403 -11.63 -4.56 11.06
N GLY A 404 -12.20 -5.69 11.46
CA GLY A 404 -11.49 -6.91 11.87
C GLY A 404 -10.92 -6.88 13.29
N ILE A 405 -11.20 -5.84 14.06
CA ILE A 405 -10.68 -5.66 15.42
C ILE A 405 -11.82 -5.25 16.36
N LEU A 406 -12.00 -6.01 17.44
CA LEU A 406 -12.94 -5.68 18.51
C LEU A 406 -12.21 -5.65 19.84
N ALA A 407 -12.39 -4.55 20.57
CA ALA A 407 -11.79 -4.33 21.88
C ALA A 407 -10.28 -4.60 21.93
N GLY A 408 -9.51 -4.21 20.91
CA GLY A 408 -8.07 -4.46 20.89
C GLY A 408 -7.62 -5.74 20.19
N ILE A 409 -8.54 -6.61 19.81
CA ILE A 409 -8.27 -8.02 19.48
C ILE A 409 -8.85 -8.38 18.11
N SER A 410 -8.10 -9.11 17.30
CA SER A 410 -8.55 -9.55 15.98
C SER A 410 -9.73 -10.52 16.03
N THR A 411 -10.70 -10.31 15.14
CA THR A 411 -11.91 -11.15 15.03
C THR A 411 -11.77 -12.31 14.04
N GLY A 412 -10.71 -12.29 13.23
CA GLY A 412 -10.50 -13.20 12.09
C GLY A 412 -10.96 -12.61 10.75
N ASN A 413 -11.89 -11.65 10.75
CA ASN A 413 -12.22 -10.89 9.54
C ASN A 413 -11.00 -10.07 9.07
N ASN A 414 -11.05 -9.62 7.82
CA ASN A 414 -10.02 -8.72 7.28
C ASN A 414 -9.83 -7.52 8.21
N ILE A 415 -8.59 -7.24 8.61
CA ILE A 415 -8.28 -5.97 9.25
C ILE A 415 -8.23 -4.91 8.17
N ILE A 416 -9.05 -3.87 8.32
CA ILE A 416 -9.15 -2.79 7.32
C ILE A 416 -8.85 -1.48 8.01
N PHE A 417 -7.86 -0.74 7.49
CA PHE A 417 -7.61 0.62 7.93
C PHE A 417 -7.25 1.54 6.77
N ARG A 418 -7.51 2.83 6.95
CA ARG A 418 -7.20 3.89 6.01
C ARG A 418 -6.29 4.91 6.67
N SER A 419 -5.25 5.32 5.93
CA SER A 419 -4.27 6.31 6.36
C SER A 419 -4.53 7.61 5.63
N ALA A 420 -4.59 8.73 6.36
CA ALA A 420 -4.71 10.07 5.80
C ALA A 420 -3.32 10.71 5.66
N ILE A 421 -2.96 11.09 4.44
CA ILE A 421 -1.65 11.62 4.09
C ILE A 421 -1.79 13.11 3.74
N LYS A 422 -1.03 13.97 4.41
CA LYS A 422 -0.99 15.41 4.08
C LYS A 422 -0.21 15.67 2.77
N PRO A 423 -0.44 16.82 2.11
CA PRO A 423 0.41 17.29 1.03
C PRO A 423 1.90 17.39 1.42
N VAL A 424 2.78 17.22 0.43
CA VAL A 424 4.22 17.28 0.62
C VAL A 424 4.65 18.71 0.90
N SER A 425 5.37 18.92 2.00
CA SER A 425 5.61 20.28 2.48
C SER A 425 6.66 21.07 1.68
N SER A 426 7.41 20.41 0.78
CA SER A 426 8.39 21.06 -0.09
C SER A 426 7.77 21.38 -1.44
N ILE A 427 7.38 22.65 -1.63
CA ILE A 427 6.73 23.17 -2.84
C ILE A 427 7.56 24.27 -3.51
N GLN A 428 7.30 24.52 -4.79
CA GLN A 428 8.00 25.53 -5.60
C GLN A 428 7.32 26.91 -5.58
N ILE A 429 6.19 27.03 -4.88
CA ILE A 429 5.51 28.29 -4.60
C ILE A 429 6.28 29.02 -3.50
N GLU A 430 6.61 30.28 -3.76
CA GLU A 430 7.26 31.14 -2.77
C GLU A 430 6.30 31.47 -1.62
N LYS A 431 6.78 31.33 -0.39
CA LYS A 431 6.02 31.61 0.83
C LYS A 431 6.84 32.46 1.78
N GLU A 432 6.16 33.40 2.45
CA GLU A 432 6.73 34.10 3.59
C GLU A 432 6.85 33.15 4.78
N THR A 433 7.97 33.23 5.47
CA THR A 433 8.28 32.44 6.66
C THR A 433 9.31 33.18 7.51
N SER A 434 9.88 32.51 8.51
CA SER A 434 10.91 33.07 9.36
C SER A 434 12.15 32.17 9.38
N ASP A 435 13.33 32.79 9.46
CA ASP A 435 14.56 32.06 9.71
C ASP A 435 14.65 31.59 11.18
N PHE A 436 15.71 30.88 11.55
CA PHE A 436 15.90 30.43 12.93
C PHE A 436 16.13 31.58 13.95
N GLU A 437 16.43 32.80 13.49
CA GLU A 437 16.68 33.98 14.34
C GLU A 437 15.41 34.83 14.53
N GLY A 438 14.30 34.47 13.87
CA GLY A 438 13.04 35.20 13.96
C GLY A 438 12.87 36.30 12.92
N ASN A 439 13.81 36.45 11.97
CA ASN A 439 13.67 37.43 10.89
C ASN A 439 12.72 36.89 9.82
N LEU A 440 11.87 37.76 9.27
CA LEU A 440 11.00 37.41 8.15
C LEU A 440 11.83 37.22 6.87
N CYS A 441 11.53 36.17 6.13
CA CYS A 441 12.18 35.84 4.86
C CYS A 441 11.20 35.12 3.93
N THR A 442 11.59 34.94 2.66
CA THR A 442 10.85 34.08 1.74
C THR A 442 11.57 32.75 1.54
N LEU A 443 10.78 31.69 1.39
CA LEU A 443 11.26 30.36 1.08
C LEU A 443 10.60 29.88 -0.21
N ARG A 444 11.45 29.45 -1.14
CA ARG A 444 11.05 28.73 -2.35
C ARG A 444 11.96 27.53 -2.51
N VAL A 445 11.40 26.32 -2.41
CA VAL A 445 12.20 25.11 -2.54
C VAL A 445 12.51 24.89 -4.02
N LYS A 446 13.80 24.96 -4.37
CA LYS A 446 14.29 24.69 -5.73
C LYS A 446 14.54 23.19 -5.91
N GLY A 447 14.24 22.67 -7.09
CA GLY A 447 14.44 21.27 -7.45
C GLY A 447 13.14 20.49 -7.59
N MET A 448 13.27 19.23 -8.02
CA MET A 448 12.14 18.35 -8.29
C MET A 448 11.87 17.49 -7.05
N HIS A 449 10.81 17.86 -6.31
CA HIS A 449 10.29 17.12 -5.16
C HIS A 449 9.09 16.26 -5.58
N ASP A 450 8.76 15.26 -4.76
CA ASP A 450 7.48 14.55 -4.89
C ASP A 450 6.34 15.58 -4.73
N CYS A 451 5.49 15.73 -5.75
CA CYS A 451 4.25 16.52 -5.62
C CYS A 451 3.14 15.73 -4.91
N CYS A 452 3.22 14.39 -4.96
CA CYS A 452 2.33 13.46 -4.28
C CYS A 452 3.13 12.21 -3.89
N ILE A 453 3.18 11.88 -2.60
CA ILE A 453 3.92 10.70 -2.11
C ILE A 453 3.08 9.42 -2.10
N LEU A 454 1.76 9.52 -2.32
CA LEU A 454 0.81 8.42 -2.21
C LEU A 454 1.24 7.20 -3.02
N PRO A 455 1.71 7.31 -4.28
CA PRO A 455 2.12 6.14 -5.04
C PRO A 455 3.20 5.32 -4.33
N ARG A 456 4.06 5.91 -3.50
CA ARG A 456 5.20 5.22 -2.87
C ARG A 456 4.88 4.65 -1.48
N LEU A 457 3.73 4.99 -0.92
CA LEU A 457 3.35 4.62 0.44
C LEU A 457 2.80 3.21 0.63
N PRO A 458 2.07 2.59 -0.32
CA PRO A 458 1.57 1.22 -0.15
C PRO A 458 2.59 0.20 0.36
N PRO A 459 3.80 0.04 -0.24
CA PRO A 459 4.80 -0.90 0.29
C PRO A 459 5.30 -0.54 1.70
N VAL A 460 5.27 0.75 2.08
CA VAL A 460 5.67 1.21 3.43
C VAL A 460 4.61 0.83 4.46
N ILE A 461 3.33 1.03 4.11
CA ILE A 461 2.19 0.69 4.96
C ILE A 461 2.14 -0.83 5.14
N GLU A 462 2.26 -1.59 4.07
CA GLU A 462 2.30 -3.05 4.09
C GLU A 462 3.40 -3.56 5.02
N ALA A 463 4.64 -3.11 4.80
CA ALA A 463 5.78 -3.52 5.61
C ALA A 463 5.65 -3.12 7.09
N SER A 464 5.13 -1.93 7.36
CA SER A 464 4.90 -1.48 8.75
C SER A 464 3.85 -2.34 9.43
N SER A 465 2.78 -2.71 8.74
CA SER A 465 1.77 -3.66 9.24
C SER A 465 2.37 -5.04 9.49
N SER A 466 3.27 -5.54 8.63
CA SER A 466 3.95 -6.82 8.82
C SER A 466 4.77 -6.85 10.12
N ILE A 467 5.45 -5.75 10.45
CA ILE A 467 6.22 -5.63 11.70
C ILE A 467 5.30 -5.77 12.92
N VAL A 468 4.16 -5.07 12.91
CA VAL A 468 3.19 -5.12 14.02
C VAL A 468 2.57 -6.50 14.15
N VAL A 469 2.03 -7.03 13.06
CA VAL A 469 1.36 -8.34 13.08
C VAL A 469 2.34 -9.44 13.49
N GLY A 470 3.59 -9.37 13.01
CA GLY A 470 4.63 -10.31 13.41
C GLY A 470 4.95 -10.27 14.91
N ASP A 471 5.15 -9.07 15.46
CA ASP A 471 5.38 -8.91 16.90
C ASP A 471 4.19 -9.39 17.73
N MET A 472 2.96 -9.03 17.33
CA MET A 472 1.73 -9.44 18.03
C MET A 472 1.53 -10.96 18.03
N ILE A 473 1.82 -11.63 16.91
CA ILE A 473 1.77 -13.09 16.85
C ILE A 473 2.80 -13.71 17.79
N LEU A 474 4.05 -13.24 17.80
CA LEU A 474 5.06 -13.78 18.72
C LEU A 474 4.67 -13.56 20.19
N ARG A 475 4.09 -12.40 20.53
CA ARG A 475 3.55 -12.14 21.87
C ARG A 475 2.47 -13.15 22.22
N GLN A 476 1.52 -13.40 21.31
CA GLN A 476 0.46 -14.38 21.52
C GLN A 476 1.03 -15.79 21.72
N VAL A 477 1.92 -16.25 20.82
CA VAL A 477 2.56 -17.56 20.92
C VAL A 477 3.33 -17.70 22.24
N SER A 478 4.01 -16.65 22.71
CA SER A 478 4.75 -16.67 23.98
C SER A 478 3.85 -16.88 25.21
N LYS A 479 2.59 -16.42 25.16
CA LYS A 479 1.63 -16.57 26.26
C LYS A 479 1.02 -17.96 26.33
N TYR A 480 0.69 -18.54 25.18
CA TYR A 480 -0.05 -19.80 25.10
C TYR A 480 0.84 -21.02 24.84
N GLY A 481 2.07 -20.82 24.38
CA GLY A 481 2.99 -21.90 24.01
C GLY A 481 2.60 -22.65 22.73
N ASP A 482 1.53 -22.23 22.05
CA ASP A 482 1.05 -22.84 20.81
C ASP A 482 1.20 -21.87 19.62
N LYS A 483 1.81 -22.37 18.55
CA LYS A 483 2.01 -21.66 17.29
C LYS A 483 0.84 -21.80 16.33
N ASN A 484 -0.05 -22.78 16.55
CA ASN A 484 -1.20 -23.08 15.70
C ASN A 484 -2.40 -22.20 16.12
N LEU A 485 -2.27 -20.90 15.88
CA LEU A 485 -3.33 -19.95 16.19
C LEU A 485 -4.51 -20.11 15.22
N PRO A 486 -5.77 -20.02 15.70
CA PRO A 486 -6.95 -20.25 14.87
C PRO A 486 -7.08 -19.17 13.80
N SER A 487 -7.00 -19.52 12.52
CA SER A 487 -7.18 -18.58 11.40
C SER A 487 -8.16 -19.13 10.36
N ILE A 488 -8.87 -18.27 9.63
CA ILE A 488 -9.80 -18.71 8.56
C ILE A 488 -9.06 -19.58 7.53
N SER A 489 -7.83 -19.22 7.18
CA SER A 489 -6.99 -19.97 6.25
C SER A 489 -6.60 -21.37 6.72
N SER A 490 -6.51 -21.59 8.04
CA SER A 490 -6.25 -22.93 8.59
C SER A 490 -7.41 -23.89 8.36
N TYR A 491 -8.63 -23.38 8.11
CA TYR A 491 -9.82 -24.20 7.83
C TYR A 491 -10.00 -24.57 6.36
N THR A 492 -9.36 -23.84 5.44
CA THR A 492 -9.48 -24.10 3.99
C THR A 492 -8.38 -25.01 3.44
N LYS A 493 -7.29 -25.24 4.19
CA LYS A 493 -6.16 -26.08 3.75
C LYS A 493 -6.36 -27.59 3.94
N PHE A 494 -7.33 -28.04 4.74
CA PHE A 494 -7.47 -29.46 5.09
C PHE A 494 -8.23 -30.33 4.08
N ASP A 495 -8.62 -29.81 2.92
CA ASP A 495 -9.29 -30.61 1.87
C ASP A 495 -8.33 -31.12 0.77
N ASN A 496 -7.03 -30.78 0.81
CA ASN A 496 -6.05 -31.17 -0.22
C ASN A 496 -4.96 -32.15 0.26
N GLU A 497 -5.01 -32.62 1.52
CA GLU A 497 -4.12 -33.67 2.04
C GLU A 497 -4.93 -34.88 2.54
N GLU A 498 -5.76 -35.43 1.65
CA GLU A 498 -6.10 -36.86 1.66
C GLU A 498 -5.73 -37.43 0.28
N ASN A 499 -4.46 -37.83 0.13
CA ASN A 499 -3.98 -38.93 -0.71
C ASN A 499 -2.54 -39.28 -0.35
#